data_AF-A0A954ZK19-F1
#
_entry.id   AF-A0A954ZK19-F1
#
_cell.length_a   1.000
_cell.length_b   1.000
_cell.length_c   1.000
_cell.angle_alpha   90.00
_cell.angle_beta   90.00
_cell.angle_gamma   90.00
#
_symmetry.space_group_name_H-M   'P 1'
#
loop_
_entity.id
_entity.type
_entity.pdbx_description
1 polymer ?
#
loop_
_entity_poly.entity_id
_entity_poly.type
_entity_poly.pdbx_seq_one_letter_code
_entity_poly.pdbx_strand_id
1 'polypeptide(L)'
;KHSGNPHVRAAVARKEPQHVAWATEREDGGRGFGFTGGHFHWNWGDDNFRRLVLNAIAWTAHADVPAEGVATASVSREELEQNQDFPKP
;
A
#
# COMPACT_ATOMS: atom_id res chain seq x y z
N LYS A 1 14.70 11.30 17.73
CA LYS A 1 15.10 10.47 16.56
C LYS A 1 14.27 9.18 16.62
N HIS A 2 13.20 9.08 15.83
CA HIS A 2 12.40 7.84 15.77
C HIS A 2 13.11 6.83 14.87
N SER A 3 14.14 6.17 15.41
CA SER A 3 14.78 5.06 14.72
C SER A 3 14.01 3.78 15.04
N GLY A 4 13.48 3.11 14.01
CA GLY A 4 12.70 1.89 14.14
C GLY A 4 13.40 0.76 14.92
N ASN A 5 12.62 -0.25 15.30
CA ASN A 5 13.05 -1.37 16.15
C ASN A 5 14.38 -2.01 15.68
N PRO A 6 15.44 -2.05 16.52
CA PRO A 6 16.76 -2.56 16.13
C PRO A 6 16.74 -4.03 15.70
N HIS A 7 15.85 -4.84 16.27
CA HIS A 7 15.69 -6.25 15.88
C HIS A 7 15.16 -6.37 14.45
N VAL A 8 14.19 -5.54 14.07
CA VAL A 8 13.63 -5.51 12.71
C VAL A 8 14.69 -5.04 11.71
N ARG A 9 15.49 -4.03 12.05
CA ARG A 9 16.58 -3.55 11.17
C ARG A 9 17.63 -4.63 10.95
N ALA A 10 17.98 -5.39 11.98
CA ALA A 10 18.91 -6.50 11.86
C ALA A 10 18.35 -7.64 10.99
N ALA A 11 17.05 -7.96 11.11
CA ALA A 11 16.37 -8.93 10.25
C ALA A 11 16.40 -8.52 8.77
N VAL A 12 16.06 -7.25 8.47
CA VAL A 12 16.13 -6.69 7.11
C VAL A 12 17.56 -6.72 6.57
N ALA A 13 18.56 -6.38 7.37
CA ALA A 13 19.96 -6.44 6.96
C ALA A 13 20.42 -7.87 6.62
N ARG A 14 19.86 -8.88 7.31
CA ARG A 14 20.03 -10.31 6.99
C ARG A 14 19.17 -10.78 5.81
N LYS A 15 18.40 -9.89 5.18
CA LYS A 15 17.46 -10.19 4.07
C LYS A 15 16.38 -11.19 4.43
N GLU A 16 15.98 -11.22 5.70
CA GLU A 16 14.84 -12.03 6.13
C GLU A 16 13.55 -11.49 5.48
N PRO A 17 12.67 -12.35 4.94
CA PRO A 17 11.39 -11.93 4.40
C PRO A 17 10.58 -11.15 5.42
N GLN A 18 9.95 -10.05 4.98
CA GLN A 18 9.09 -9.22 5.81
C GLN A 18 7.65 -9.30 5.30
N HIS A 19 6.71 -9.53 6.21
CA HIS A 19 5.28 -9.42 5.89
C HIS A 19 4.88 -7.95 5.91
N VAL A 20 4.52 -7.41 4.76
CA VAL A 20 4.14 -5.99 4.59
C VAL A 20 2.69 -5.83 4.13
N ALA A 21 2.03 -6.92 3.73
CA ALA A 21 0.63 -6.98 3.36
C ALA A 21 0.03 -8.34 3.74
N TRP A 22 -1.28 -8.38 3.98
CA TRP A 22 -2.04 -9.59 4.25
C TRP A 22 -3.46 -9.48 3.72
N ALA A 23 -4.05 -10.62 3.35
CA ALA A 23 -5.45 -10.76 2.96
C ALA A 23 -6.08 -11.87 3.80
N THR A 24 -7.36 -11.72 4.14
CA THR A 24 -8.13 -12.71 4.90
C THR A 24 -9.54 -12.82 4.35
N GLU A 25 -10.06 -14.04 4.31
CA GLU A 25 -11.48 -14.33 4.10
C GLU A 25 -12.03 -14.94 5.38
N ARG A 26 -13.23 -14.52 5.80
CA ARG A 26 -13.95 -15.06 6.95
C ARG A 26 -14.95 -16.12 6.50
N GLU A 27 -15.36 -16.99 7.42
CA GLU A 27 -16.33 -18.06 7.14
C GLU A 27 -17.67 -17.54 6.61
N ASP A 28 -18.07 -16.33 7.00
CA ASP A 28 -19.26 -15.64 6.50
C ASP A 28 -19.06 -14.96 5.13
N GLY A 29 -17.92 -15.19 4.48
CA GLY A 29 -17.54 -14.63 3.20
C GLY A 29 -16.89 -13.26 3.28
N GLY A 30 -16.82 -12.61 4.46
CA GLY A 30 -16.25 -11.28 4.57
C GLY A 30 -14.75 -11.24 4.24
N ARG A 31 -14.31 -10.24 3.46
CA ARG A 31 -12.93 -10.07 3.01
C ARG A 31 -12.24 -8.90 3.69
N GLY A 32 -10.96 -9.05 3.99
CA GLY A 32 -10.14 -8.01 4.62
C GLY A 32 -8.73 -7.99 4.04
N PHE A 33 -8.18 -6.79 3.89
CA PHE A 33 -6.80 -6.59 3.44
C PHE A 33 -6.11 -5.56 4.35
N GLY A 34 -4.83 -5.78 4.66
CA GLY A 34 -4.00 -4.84 5.40
C GLY A 34 -2.63 -4.69 4.76
N PHE A 35 -2.05 -3.50 4.92
CA PHE A 35 -0.82 -3.10 4.25
C PHE A 35 -0.09 -1.99 5.02
N THR A 36 1.23 -2.08 5.13
CA THR A 36 2.04 -1.16 5.95
C THR A 36 2.71 -0.02 5.16
N GLY A 37 2.46 0.12 3.86
CA GLY A 37 3.19 1.08 3.02
C GLY A 37 2.64 2.51 2.99
N GLY A 38 1.47 2.78 3.58
CA GLY A 38 0.73 4.03 3.41
C GLY A 38 1.30 5.29 4.07
N HIS A 39 2.47 5.20 4.73
CA HIS A 39 3.04 6.34 5.46
C HIS A 39 3.58 7.45 4.54
N PHE A 40 4.33 7.09 3.50
CA PHE A 40 4.94 8.08 2.61
C PHE A 40 3.96 8.44 1.48
N HIS A 41 3.40 9.66 1.52
CA HIS A 41 2.42 10.12 0.54
C HIS A 41 2.93 10.02 -0.91
N TRP A 42 4.23 10.23 -1.12
CA TRP A 42 4.84 10.15 -2.45
C TRP A 42 4.78 8.75 -3.09
N ASN A 43 4.60 7.69 -2.29
CA ASN A 43 4.40 6.34 -2.82
C ASN A 43 3.14 6.24 -3.70
N TRP A 44 2.15 7.12 -3.47
CA TRP A 44 0.96 7.18 -4.30
C TRP A 44 1.24 7.68 -5.73
N GLY A 45 2.45 8.16 -6.03
CA GLY A 45 2.90 8.41 -7.41
C GLY A 45 3.23 7.13 -8.19
N ASP A 46 3.53 6.02 -7.52
CA ASP A 46 3.80 4.73 -8.17
C ASP A 46 2.49 4.01 -8.55
N ASP A 47 2.29 3.79 -9.84
CA ASP A 47 1.12 3.11 -10.40
C ASP A 47 0.92 1.71 -9.83
N ASN A 48 1.98 0.98 -9.52
CA ASN A 48 1.88 -0.36 -8.93
C ASN A 48 1.41 -0.31 -7.48
N PHE A 49 1.84 0.71 -6.73
CA PHE A 49 1.40 0.93 -5.36
C PHE A 49 -0.10 1.22 -5.33
N ARG A 50 -0.59 2.07 -6.24
CA ARG A 50 -2.03 2.34 -6.40
C ARG A 50 -2.81 1.11 -6.86
N ARG A 51 -2.29 0.36 -7.83
CA ARG A 51 -2.92 -0.86 -8.35
C ARG A 51 -3.12 -1.90 -7.24
N LEU A 52 -2.12 -2.11 -6.38
CA LEU A 52 -2.24 -3.02 -5.23
C LEU A 52 -3.43 -2.63 -4.33
N VAL A 53 -3.50 -1.35 -3.94
CA VAL A 53 -4.52 -0.85 -3.03
C VAL A 53 -5.91 -0.88 -3.68
N LEU A 54 -6.03 -0.53 -4.96
CA LEU A 54 -7.31 -0.55 -5.67
C LEU A 54 -7.82 -1.97 -5.92
N ASN A 55 -6.94 -2.90 -6.27
CA ASN A 55 -7.28 -4.32 -6.36
C ASN A 55 -7.80 -4.83 -5.01
N ALA A 56 -7.13 -4.47 -3.92
CA ALA A 56 -7.58 -4.83 -2.57
C ALA A 56 -8.95 -4.22 -2.23
N ILE A 57 -9.19 -2.95 -2.53
CA ILE A 57 -10.50 -2.29 -2.32
C ILE A 57 -11.58 -3.03 -3.10
N ALA A 58 -11.39 -3.25 -4.41
CA ALA A 58 -12.35 -3.97 -5.24
C ALA A 58 -12.64 -5.38 -4.70
N TRP A 59 -11.58 -6.14 -4.39
CA TRP A 59 -11.70 -7.50 -3.85
C TRP A 59 -12.43 -7.54 -2.50
N THR A 60 -12.11 -6.63 -1.57
CA THR A 60 -12.78 -6.53 -0.26
C THR A 60 -14.25 -6.14 -0.39
N ALA A 61 -14.60 -5.35 -1.42
CA ALA A 61 -15.97 -4.99 -1.76
C ALA A 61 -16.72 -6.06 -2.57
N HIS A 62 -16.14 -7.25 -2.75
CA HIS A 62 -16.69 -8.33 -3.57
C HIS A 62 -16.88 -7.99 -5.06
N ALA A 63 -16.18 -6.98 -5.57
CA ALA A 63 -16.12 -6.70 -7.00
C ALA A 63 -15.08 -7.59 -7.69
N ASP A 64 -15.25 -7.78 -8.99
CA ASP A 64 -14.27 -8.47 -9.82
C ASP A 64 -13.01 -7.62 -10.00
N VAL A 65 -11.84 -8.23 -9.81
CA VAL A 65 -10.55 -7.59 -10.09
C VAL A 65 -10.14 -7.97 -11.52
N PRO A 66 -9.87 -7.00 -12.41
CA PRO A 66 -9.41 -7.29 -13.76
C PRO A 66 -8.11 -8.09 -13.75
N ALA A 67 -7.87 -8.92 -14.78
CA ALA A 67 -6.65 -9.72 -14.90
C ALA A 67 -5.37 -8.86 -14.90
N GLU A 68 -5.42 -7.70 -15.56
CA GLU A 68 -4.32 -6.71 -15.59
C GLU A 68 -4.32 -5.78 -14.36
N GLY A 69 -5.25 -5.99 -13.42
CA GLY A 69 -5.52 -5.12 -12.29
C GLY A 69 -6.34 -3.88 -12.63
N VAL A 70 -6.77 -3.17 -11.59
CA VAL A 70 -7.51 -1.91 -11.74
C VAL A 70 -6.58 -0.85 -12.33
N ALA A 71 -6.99 -0.29 -13.47
CA ALA A 71 -6.26 0.78 -14.14
C ALA A 71 -6.54 2.14 -13.47
N THR A 72 -5.52 2.99 -13.42
CA THR A 72 -5.63 4.39 -12.99
C THR A 72 -4.85 5.28 -13.94
N ALA A 73 -5.26 6.55 -14.06
CA ALA A 73 -4.36 7.56 -14.57
C ALA A 73 -3.09 7.63 -13.71
N SER A 74 -1.95 7.93 -14.35
CA SER A 74 -0.73 8.25 -13.62
C SER A 74 -0.93 9.57 -12.86
N VAL A 75 -0.46 9.63 -11.62
CA VAL A 75 -0.58 10.82 -10.77
C VAL A 75 0.74 11.57 -10.82
N SER A 76 0.70 12.83 -11.25
CA SER A 76 1.86 13.72 -11.26
C SER A 76 2.27 14.14 -9.86
N ARG A 77 3.51 14.61 -9.72
CA ARG A 77 3.98 15.14 -8.45
C ARG A 77 3.22 16.42 -8.07
N GLU A 78 2.91 17.25 -9.05
CA GLU A 78 2.11 18.46 -8.84
C GLU A 78 0.74 18.13 -8.25
N GLU A 79 0.07 17.08 -8.73
CA GLU A 79 -1.19 16.59 -8.16
C GLU A 79 -1.03 16.06 -6.73
N LEU A 80 0.04 15.29 -6.46
CA LEU A 80 0.31 14.79 -5.10
C LEU A 80 0.56 15.91 -4.08
N GLU A 81 1.10 17.04 -4.55
CA GLU A 81 1.39 18.22 -3.73
C GLU A 81 0.14 19.09 -3.47
N GLN A 82 -0.96 18.87 -4.20
CA GLN A 82 -2.21 19.58 -3.94
C GLN A 82 -2.76 19.21 -2.56
N ASN A 83 -3.18 20.23 -1.79
CA ASN A 83 -3.78 20.09 -0.46
C ASN A 83 -2.89 19.36 0.57
N GLN A 84 -1.56 19.40 0.40
CA GLN A 84 -0.64 18.90 1.42
C GLN A 84 -0.53 19.89 2.59
N ASP A 85 -0.83 19.42 3.80
CA ASP A 85 -0.70 20.19 5.03
C ASP A 85 0.74 20.29 5.54
N PHE A 86 1.64 19.42 5.04
CA PHE A 86 3.02 19.31 5.50
C PHE A 86 4.03 19.92 4.52
N PRO A 87 5.19 20.39 5.01
CA PRO A 87 6.28 20.84 4.16
C PRO A 87 6.70 19.74 3.16
N LYS A 88 7.07 20.18 1.96
CA LYS A 88 7.62 19.29 0.94
C LYS A 88 8.91 18.62 1.49
N PRO A 89 9.08 17.29 1.33
CA PRO A 89 10.30 16.57 1.72
C PRO A 89 11.58 17.14 1.11
#